data_AF-A0A9D1EFT7-F1
#
_entry.id   AF-A0A9D1EFT7-F1
#
_cell.length_a   1.000
_cell.length_b   1.000
_cell.length_c   1.000
_cell.angle_alpha   90.00
_cell.angle_beta   90.00
_cell.angle_gamma   90.00
#
_symmetry.space_group_name_H-M   'P 1'
#
loop_
_entity.id
_entity.type
_entity.pdbx_description
1 polymer ?
#
loop_
_entity_poly.entity_id
_entity_poly.type
_entity_poly.pdbx_seq_one_letter_code
_entity_poly.pdbx_strand_id
1 'polypeptide(L)'
;MRKTSIIIVFLIIMLTGCRKEEDVVETEKLIGYQIEYQVIDRENKHIYAVGGKEYSYLQTLQGRSQNAAYECYYIVVTNQENITFEDVDRKFFGSDYSLLNDFCIVEYGLIME
;
A
#
# COMPACT_ATOMS: atom_id res chain seq x y z
N MET A 1 -53.05 29.24 -13.46
CA MET A 1 -53.52 28.67 -12.17
C MET A 1 -54.20 27.33 -12.41
N ARG A 2 -53.55 26.23 -12.06
CA ARG A 2 -54.19 25.01 -11.51
C ARG A 2 -53.08 24.22 -10.82
N LYS A 3 -53.28 24.01 -9.52
CA LYS A 3 -52.37 23.37 -8.59
C LYS A 3 -52.55 21.87 -8.70
N THR A 4 -51.46 21.12 -8.72
CA THR A 4 -51.47 19.70 -8.34
C THR A 4 -50.24 19.48 -7.46
N SER A 5 -50.52 19.40 -6.17
CA SER A 5 -49.60 18.93 -5.14
C SER A 5 -49.57 17.40 -5.12
N ILE A 6 -48.73 16.87 -4.22
CA ILE A 6 -48.68 15.49 -3.68
C ILE A 6 -47.95 14.52 -4.64
N ILE A 7 -46.86 13.81 -4.31
CA ILE A 7 -46.59 13.02 -3.11
C ILE A 7 -45.07 12.91 -2.85
N ILE A 8 -44.71 13.23 -1.61
CA ILE A 8 -43.47 12.88 -0.92
C ILE A 8 -43.45 11.35 -0.74
N VAL A 9 -42.72 10.59 -1.55
CA VAL A 9 -42.23 9.23 -1.19
C VAL A 9 -41.02 8.91 -2.08
N PHE A 10 -39.83 9.40 -1.74
CA PHE A 10 -38.57 8.70 -2.06
C PHE A 10 -37.46 9.09 -1.06
N LEU A 11 -37.87 9.30 0.20
CA LEU A 11 -37.01 9.66 1.33
C LEU A 11 -36.92 8.49 2.33
N ILE A 12 -36.81 7.25 1.84
CA ILE A 12 -36.68 6.03 2.66
C ILE A 12 -35.60 5.08 2.07
N ILE A 13 -34.43 5.63 1.74
CA ILE A 13 -33.19 4.83 1.67
C ILE A 13 -32.20 5.29 2.75
N MET A 14 -32.69 6.07 3.73
CA MET A 14 -32.07 6.11 5.04
C MET A 14 -32.48 4.83 5.76
N LEU A 15 -31.46 4.06 6.19
CA LEU A 15 -31.50 2.81 6.97
C LEU A 15 -31.30 1.54 6.13
N THR A 16 -30.05 1.19 5.87
CA THR A 16 -29.38 0.06 6.57
C THR A 16 -27.93 0.00 6.14
N GLY A 17 -27.02 0.29 7.07
CA GLY A 17 -25.59 0.16 6.82
C GLY A 17 -24.70 0.94 7.79
N CYS A 18 -25.08 1.08 9.07
CA CYS A 18 -24.06 1.27 10.10
C CYS A 18 -23.28 -0.04 10.23
N ARG A 19 -22.45 -0.34 9.23
CA ARG A 19 -21.34 -1.26 9.43
C ARG A 19 -20.39 -0.49 10.33
N LYS A 20 -20.26 -0.98 11.55
CA LYS A 20 -19.25 -0.60 12.52
C LYS A 20 -17.93 -0.42 11.76
N GLU A 21 -17.49 0.82 11.59
CA GLU A 21 -16.11 1.08 11.23
C GLU A 21 -15.31 0.46 12.37
N GLU A 22 -14.65 -0.65 12.04
CA GLU A 22 -13.58 -1.17 12.89
C GLU A 22 -12.58 -0.04 13.02
N ASP A 23 -12.18 0.21 14.27
CA ASP A 23 -11.20 1.22 14.64
C ASP A 23 -10.05 1.17 13.65
N VAL A 24 -10.00 2.15 12.75
CA VAL A 24 -8.78 2.48 12.04
C VAL A 24 -7.85 2.95 13.14
N VAL A 25 -7.02 2.03 13.60
CA VAL A 25 -5.83 2.34 14.39
C VAL A 25 -5.23 3.54 13.71
N GLU A 26 -5.20 4.66 14.43
CA GLU A 26 -4.61 5.91 13.99
C GLU A 26 -3.10 5.62 13.86
N THR A 27 -2.70 4.99 12.76
CA THR A 27 -1.31 4.89 12.36
C THR A 27 -0.85 6.32 12.22
N GLU A 28 0.07 6.69 13.10
CA GLU A 28 0.90 7.88 13.09
C GLU A 28 1.04 8.41 11.67
N LYS A 29 0.91 9.72 11.47
CA LYS A 29 0.89 10.35 10.14
C LYS A 29 2.14 9.98 9.30
N LEU A 30 2.06 8.86 8.58
CA LEU A 30 3.12 8.32 7.74
C LEU A 30 3.25 9.21 6.51
N ILE A 31 4.37 9.92 6.38
CA ILE A 31 4.68 10.71 5.19
C ILE A 31 5.37 9.76 4.21
N GLY A 32 4.63 9.34 3.17
CA GLY A 32 5.04 8.25 2.30
C GLY A 32 4.31 8.20 0.94
N TYR A 33 4.65 7.21 0.12
CA TYR A 33 3.90 6.88 -1.09
C TYR A 33 3.50 5.40 -1.10
N GLN A 34 2.40 5.09 -1.77
CA GLN A 34 1.88 3.74 -1.93
C GLN A 34 1.46 3.52 -3.39
N ILE A 35 1.72 2.32 -3.90
CA ILE A 35 1.30 1.85 -5.23
C ILE A 35 0.51 0.56 -5.03
N GLU A 36 -0.61 0.43 -5.73
CA GLU A 36 -1.44 -0.78 -5.69
C GLU A 36 -0.73 -1.99 -6.30
N TYR A 37 -0.89 -3.14 -5.65
CA TYR A 37 -0.50 -4.45 -6.16
C TYR A 37 -1.65 -5.44 -6.00
N GLN A 38 -1.69 -6.45 -6.87
CA GLN A 38 -2.69 -7.52 -6.80
C GLN A 38 -2.11 -8.73 -6.07
N VAL A 39 -2.94 -9.42 -5.28
CA VAL A 39 -2.63 -10.71 -4.68
C VAL A 39 -3.37 -11.79 -5.46
N ILE A 40 -2.62 -12.76 -5.98
CA ILE A 40 -3.13 -13.89 -6.77
C ILE A 40 -2.80 -15.17 -6.04
N ASP A 41 -3.82 -15.96 -5.70
CA ASP A 41 -3.63 -17.24 -5.02
C ASP A 41 -3.45 -18.37 -6.03
N ARG A 42 -2.31 -19.06 -6.00
CA ARG A 42 -2.03 -20.26 -6.81
C ARG A 42 -1.46 -21.36 -5.94
N GLU A 43 -2.08 -22.53 -5.94
CA GLU A 43 -1.51 -23.76 -5.38
C GLU A 43 -0.90 -23.59 -3.96
N ASN A 44 -1.63 -22.88 -3.08
CA ASN A 44 -1.22 -22.56 -1.70
C ASN A 44 -0.06 -21.55 -1.57
N LYS A 45 0.15 -20.70 -2.58
CA LYS A 45 1.10 -19.58 -2.53
C LYS A 45 0.42 -18.29 -2.98
N HIS A 46 0.77 -17.21 -2.30
CA HIS A 46 0.43 -15.85 -2.72
C HIS A 46 1.46 -15.38 -3.76
N ILE A 47 0.96 -14.85 -4.88
CA ILE A 47 1.75 -14.17 -5.90
C ILE A 47 1.34 -12.72 -5.91
N TYR A 48 2.32 -11.83 -5.93
CA TYR A 48 2.11 -10.38 -5.92
C TYR A 48 2.34 -9.83 -7.32
N ALA A 49 1.40 -9.07 -7.86
CA ALA A 49 1.51 -8.54 -9.22
C ALA A 49 1.43 -7.01 -9.26
N VAL A 50 2.38 -6.39 -9.96
CA VAL A 50 2.44 -4.94 -10.20
C VAL A 50 2.62 -4.71 -11.69
N GLY A 51 1.70 -3.99 -12.33
CA GLY A 51 1.80 -3.66 -13.77
C GLY A 51 1.95 -4.87 -14.70
N GLY A 52 1.38 -6.03 -14.34
CA GLY A 52 1.49 -7.28 -15.10
C GLY A 52 2.76 -8.10 -14.84
N LYS A 53 3.65 -7.66 -13.94
CA LYS A 53 4.81 -8.42 -13.49
C LYS A 53 4.52 -9.10 -12.17
N GLU A 54 4.84 -10.39 -12.08
CA GLU A 54 4.60 -11.24 -10.91
C GLU A 54 5.86 -11.38 -10.02
N TYR A 55 5.62 -11.45 -8.71
CA TYR A 55 6.62 -11.56 -7.65
C TYR A 55 6.19 -12.60 -6.62
N SER A 56 7.16 -13.31 -6.05
CA SER A 56 6.90 -14.45 -5.14
C SER A 56 6.79 -14.04 -3.67
N TYR A 57 7.33 -12.88 -3.29
CA TYR A 57 7.43 -12.43 -1.91
C TYR A 57 6.94 -11.00 -1.76
N LEU A 58 6.30 -10.73 -0.62
CA LEU A 58 6.02 -9.40 -0.08
C LEU A 58 6.83 -9.26 1.20
N GLN A 59 7.67 -8.23 1.30
CA GLN A 59 8.54 -8.02 2.44
C GLN A 59 8.42 -6.59 2.97
N THR A 60 8.34 -6.48 4.29
CA THR A 60 8.45 -5.20 5.00
C THR A 60 9.86 -5.08 5.55
N LEU A 61 10.55 -4.03 5.15
CA LEU A 61 11.93 -3.75 5.52
C LEU A 61 11.97 -2.42 6.25
N GLN A 62 12.59 -2.38 7.42
CA GLN A 62 12.75 -1.16 8.21
C GLN A 62 14.23 -0.89 8.42
N GLY A 63 14.60 0.38 8.41
CA GLY A 63 15.96 0.81 8.64
C GLY A 63 16.10 2.32 8.62
N ARG A 64 17.34 2.79 8.59
CA ARG A 64 17.66 4.21 8.51
C ARG A 64 18.62 4.44 7.36
N SER A 65 18.16 5.17 6.34
CA SER A 65 19.00 5.56 5.21
C SER A 65 20.20 6.37 5.68
N GLN A 66 21.28 6.37 4.87
CA GLN A 66 22.49 7.10 5.22
C GLN A 66 22.20 8.60 5.39
N ASN A 67 22.55 9.16 6.55
CA ASN A 67 22.33 10.55 6.94
C ASN A 67 20.84 10.96 7.13
N ALA A 68 19.91 10.01 7.16
CA ALA A 68 18.51 10.32 7.49
C ALA A 68 18.34 10.61 8.99
N ALA A 69 17.52 11.61 9.29
CA ALA A 69 17.19 11.99 10.67
C ALA A 69 16.21 11.01 11.34
N TYR A 70 15.35 10.37 10.55
CA TYR A 70 14.30 9.46 10.99
C TYR A 70 14.53 8.06 10.41
N GLU A 71 13.98 7.05 11.05
CA GLU A 71 13.84 5.73 10.44
C GLU A 71 12.79 5.76 9.34
N CYS A 72 12.85 4.79 8.44
CA CYS A 72 11.89 4.61 7.38
C CYS A 72 11.62 3.11 7.17
N TYR A 73 10.56 2.83 6.42
CA TYR A 73 10.24 1.48 5.99
C TYR A 73 9.98 1.45 4.49
N TYR A 74 10.19 0.26 3.92
CA TYR A 74 9.78 -0.12 2.58
C TYR A 74 8.87 -1.34 2.67
N ILE A 75 7.79 -1.34 1.91
CA ILE A 75 7.10 -2.57 1.54
C ILE A 75 7.46 -2.86 0.09
N VAL A 76 8.02 -4.04 -0.16
CA VAL A 76 8.51 -4.45 -1.48
C VAL A 76 7.89 -5.76 -1.93
N VAL A 77 7.58 -5.85 -3.21
CA VAL A 77 7.31 -7.13 -3.89
C VAL A 77 8.56 -7.56 -4.65
N THR A 78 9.00 -8.81 -4.47
CA THR A 78 10.28 -9.29 -5.00
C THR A 78 10.25 -10.79 -5.33
N ASN A 79 11.20 -11.23 -6.14
CA ASN A 79 11.52 -12.65 -6.34
C ASN A 79 12.75 -13.10 -5.54
N GLN A 80 13.36 -12.21 -4.76
CA GLN A 80 14.49 -12.50 -3.88
C GLN A 80 13.98 -12.73 -2.46
N GLU A 81 14.19 -13.92 -1.91
CA GLU A 81 13.72 -14.25 -0.56
C GLU A 81 14.45 -13.45 0.54
N ASN A 82 15.71 -13.07 0.31
CA ASN A 82 16.57 -12.45 1.32
C ASN A 82 17.00 -11.02 0.93
N ILE A 83 16.08 -10.22 0.36
CA ILE A 83 16.37 -8.81 0.07
C ILE A 83 16.53 -8.02 1.37
N THR A 84 17.49 -7.10 1.41
CA THR A 84 17.78 -6.29 2.60
C THR A 84 17.27 -4.86 2.47
N PHE A 85 17.14 -4.17 3.60
CA PHE A 85 16.84 -2.73 3.61
C PHE A 85 17.88 -1.96 2.80
N GLU A 86 19.17 -2.26 2.97
CA GLU A 86 20.28 -1.59 2.29
C GLU A 86 20.24 -1.77 0.77
N ASP A 87 19.82 -2.95 0.29
CA ASP A 87 19.65 -3.21 -1.14
C ASP A 87 18.54 -2.32 -1.73
N VAL A 88 17.44 -2.17 -0.99
CA VAL A 88 16.30 -1.33 -1.39
C VAL A 88 16.64 0.15 -1.32
N ASP A 89 17.24 0.60 -0.21
CA ASP A 89 17.63 1.99 0.05
C ASP A 89 18.62 2.50 -1.00
N ARG A 90 19.65 1.69 -1.31
CA ARG A 90 20.64 2.01 -2.34
C ARG A 90 20.02 2.15 -3.72
N LYS A 91 19.01 1.35 -4.08
CA LYS A 91 18.30 1.48 -5.36
C LYS A 91 17.36 2.68 -5.37
N PHE A 92 16.69 2.94 -4.24
CA PHE A 92 15.70 4.00 -4.14
C PHE A 92 16.33 5.39 -4.22
N PHE A 93 17.43 5.62 -3.51
CA PHE A 93 18.15 6.90 -3.50
C PHE A 93 19.34 6.96 -4.46
N GLY A 94 19.88 5.80 -4.87
CA GLY A 94 21.00 5.73 -5.81
C GLY A 94 20.56 5.67 -7.27
N SER A 95 21.50 5.91 -8.17
CA SER A 95 21.30 5.72 -9.63
C SER A 95 21.62 4.29 -10.08
N ASP A 96 21.51 3.30 -9.19
CA ASP A 96 21.88 1.92 -9.49
C ASP A 96 20.76 1.20 -10.26
N TYR A 97 20.86 1.29 -11.59
CA TYR A 97 19.94 0.64 -12.51
C TYR A 97 20.19 -0.88 -12.65
N SER A 98 21.24 -1.44 -12.05
CA SER A 98 21.55 -2.87 -12.19
C SER A 98 20.48 -3.77 -11.55
N LEU A 99 19.74 -3.24 -10.56
CA LEU A 99 18.68 -3.94 -9.83
C LEU A 99 17.28 -3.68 -10.39
N LEU A 100 17.16 -3.08 -11.58
CA LEU A 100 15.89 -2.62 -12.18
C LEU A 100 14.79 -3.71 -12.25
N ASN A 101 15.15 -4.98 -12.20
CA ASN A 101 14.21 -6.10 -12.32
C ASN A 101 13.95 -6.91 -11.05
N ASP A 102 14.59 -6.59 -9.93
CA ASP A 102 14.65 -7.51 -8.79
C ASP A 102 13.47 -7.37 -7.81
N PHE A 103 12.90 -6.17 -7.72
CA PHE A 103 11.80 -5.85 -6.84
C PHE A 103 11.10 -4.54 -7.25
N CYS A 104 9.88 -4.35 -6.74
CA CYS A 104 9.12 -3.11 -6.81
C CYS A 104 8.79 -2.64 -5.39
N ILE A 105 9.05 -1.36 -5.12
CA ILE A 105 8.66 -0.73 -3.85
C ILE A 105 7.20 -0.30 -4.00
N VAL A 106 6.32 -0.98 -3.28
CA VAL A 106 4.87 -0.71 -3.28
C VAL A 106 4.47 0.23 -2.17
N GLU A 107 5.31 0.40 -1.15
CA GLU A 107 5.10 1.40 -0.12
C GLU A 107 6.44 1.88 0.43
N TYR A 108 6.49 3.17 0.78
CA TYR A 108 7.58 3.76 1.53
C TYR A 108 7.00 4.78 2.51
N GLY A 109 7.53 4.83 3.73
CA GLY A 109 7.17 5.86 4.70
C GLY A 109 8.25 6.11 5.73
N LEU A 110 8.17 7.28 6.38
CA LEU A 110 8.99 7.63 7.53
C LEU A 110 8.33 7.13 8.83
N ILE A 111 9.15 6.65 9.75
CA ILE A 111 8.75 6.27 11.10
C ILE A 111 9.12 7.44 12.01
N MET A 112 8.09 8.13 12.50
CA MET A 112 8.22 9.29 13.37
C MET A 112 8.00 8.80 14.80
N GLU A 113 8.99 9.02 15.68
CA GLU A 113 8.84 8.79 17.14
C GLU A 113 7.90 9.81 17.80
#